data_AF-A0A968QHQ8-F1
#
_entry.id   AF-A0A968QHQ8-F1
#
_cell.length_a   1.000
_cell.length_b   1.000
_cell.length_c   1.000
_cell.angle_alpha   90.00
_cell.angle_beta   90.00
_cell.angle_gamma   90.00
#
_symmetry.space_group_name_H-M   'P 1'
#
loop_
_entity.id
_entity.type
_entity.pdbx_description
1 polymer ?
#
loop_
_entity_poly.entity_id
_entity_poly.type
_entity_poly.pdbx_seq_one_letter_code
_entity_poly.pdbx_strand_id
1 'polypeptide(L)'
;MSPMVRLQWIMTGLVVGGASLMLGLGGLQPYGLAQPEGMELPVEAELLKQTAAQRYTQAMLVGYAAAEQGDYHTALINFRRALKVRPGDRYASAAIRNMETSIAQERAEAAKLAEINRLETTLASAVAANDWACAAASVDRLVELVPPTSTDRARLVAYRGELTGLIQSRDNLDQWSTICPGGRV
;
A
#
# COMPACT_ATOMS: atom_id res chain seq x y z
N MET A 1 -8.62 7.45 -34.39
CA MET A 1 -8.39 8.92 -34.37
C MET A 1 -8.34 9.33 -32.92
N SER A 2 -7.13 9.55 -32.39
CA SER A 2 -6.89 10.02 -31.02
C SER A 2 -6.32 11.43 -31.08
N PRO A 3 -6.74 12.35 -30.20
CA PRO A 3 -5.90 13.47 -29.84
C PRO A 3 -5.20 13.20 -28.50
N MET A 4 -3.87 13.29 -28.56
CA MET A 4 -2.92 13.39 -27.46
C MET A 4 -2.94 14.81 -26.82
N VAL A 5 -2.19 14.96 -25.70
CA VAL A 5 -1.47 16.19 -25.24
C VAL A 5 -2.30 17.15 -24.34
N ARG A 6 -1.84 17.75 -23.23
CA ARG A 6 -0.58 17.73 -22.43
C ARG A 6 -0.90 18.19 -21.00
N LEU A 7 -0.11 17.68 -20.06
CA LEU A 7 0.09 18.18 -18.70
C LEU A 7 0.82 19.55 -18.74
N GLN A 8 0.35 20.56 -18.00
CA GLN A 8 1.08 21.81 -17.80
C GLN A 8 0.98 22.26 -16.34
N TRP A 9 2.06 22.01 -15.60
CA TRP A 9 2.34 22.63 -14.31
C TRP A 9 3.17 23.89 -14.57
N ILE A 10 2.71 25.05 -14.14
CA ILE A 10 3.55 26.25 -14.02
C ILE A 10 3.53 26.70 -12.57
N MET A 11 4.67 26.48 -11.92
CA MET A 11 5.14 27.29 -10.80
C MET A 11 5.54 28.67 -11.31
N THR A 12 5.19 29.72 -10.57
CA THR A 12 6.07 30.88 -10.35
C THR A 12 5.52 31.71 -9.19
N GLY A 13 6.32 31.79 -8.12
CA GLY A 13 6.13 32.77 -7.07
C GLY A 13 6.53 34.17 -7.53
N LEU A 14 5.93 35.18 -6.93
CA LEU A 14 6.35 36.57 -7.06
C LEU A 14 6.42 37.19 -5.66
N VAL A 15 7.65 37.46 -5.24
CA VAL A 15 7.98 38.31 -4.10
C VAL A 15 8.24 39.72 -4.65
N VAL A 16 7.48 40.69 -4.17
CA VAL A 16 7.72 42.14 -4.28
C VAL A 16 7.20 42.71 -2.96
N GLY A 17 7.94 43.37 -2.07
CA GLY A 17 9.11 44.22 -2.24
C GLY A 17 8.68 45.69 -2.20
N GLY A 18 8.75 46.34 -1.04
CA GLY A 18 8.77 47.81 -0.99
C GLY A 18 8.11 48.49 0.22
N ALA A 19 8.90 49.31 0.92
CA ALA A 19 8.61 50.62 1.53
C ALA A 19 9.37 50.74 2.87
N SER A 20 10.57 51.32 2.88
CA SER A 20 10.88 52.76 2.94
C SER A 20 10.82 53.36 4.36
N LEU A 21 12.03 53.63 4.88
CA LEU A 21 12.49 54.83 5.59
C LEU A 21 11.51 55.58 6.51
N MET A 22 11.85 55.69 7.80
CA MET A 22 11.90 56.99 8.48
C MET A 22 12.95 56.98 9.61
N LEU A 23 13.96 57.83 9.44
CA LEU A 23 14.87 58.29 10.48
C LEU A 23 14.10 59.26 11.39
N GLY A 24 14.06 58.97 12.69
CA GLY A 24 13.57 59.87 13.73
C GLY A 24 14.53 59.88 14.90
N LEU A 25 15.43 60.86 14.92
CA LEU A 25 16.25 61.25 16.06
C LEU A 25 15.38 62.03 17.07
N GLY A 26 15.45 61.67 18.35
CA GLY A 26 15.07 62.57 19.44
C GLY A 26 14.48 61.87 20.66
N GLY A 27 15.13 62.03 21.81
CA GLY A 27 14.50 61.80 23.11
C GLY A 27 15.32 60.94 24.06
N LEU A 28 16.32 61.56 24.71
CA LEU A 28 16.88 61.08 25.98
C LEU A 28 15.76 61.04 27.03
N GLN A 29 15.61 59.91 27.72
CA GLN A 29 15.00 59.87 29.04
C GLN A 29 15.65 58.80 29.92
N PRO A 30 15.80 59.07 31.23
CA PRO A 30 16.76 58.39 32.07
C PRO A 30 16.22 57.07 32.62
N TYR A 31 17.14 56.12 32.72
CA TYR A 31 16.99 54.86 33.43
C TYR A 31 16.59 55.08 34.89
N GLY A 32 15.63 54.29 35.36
CA GLY A 32 15.43 54.09 36.80
C GLY A 32 14.05 53.59 37.17
N LEU A 33 13.77 52.31 36.95
CA LEU A 33 13.04 51.48 37.92
C LEU A 33 13.54 50.04 37.81
N ALA A 34 13.99 49.55 38.96
CA ALA A 34 14.50 48.22 39.20
C ALA A 34 13.49 47.16 38.75
N GLN A 35 13.99 46.23 37.93
CA GLN A 35 13.32 44.97 37.66
C GLN A 35 13.41 44.13 38.95
N PRO A 36 12.31 43.53 39.44
CA PRO A 36 12.43 42.52 40.48
C PRO A 36 13.19 41.32 39.90
N GLU A 37 14.35 41.07 40.47
CA GLU A 37 15.19 39.90 40.20
C GLU A 37 14.41 38.61 40.50
N GLY A 38 14.47 37.67 39.56
CA GLY A 38 14.63 36.26 39.89
C GLY A 38 13.39 35.48 40.28
N MET A 39 12.53 35.20 39.31
CA MET A 39 11.87 33.88 39.24
C MET A 39 11.94 33.35 37.81
N GLU A 40 13.17 33.15 37.33
CA GLU A 40 13.44 32.35 36.15
C GLU A 40 13.23 30.88 36.52
N LEU A 41 12.02 30.39 36.26
CA LEU A 41 11.75 28.96 36.17
C LEU A 41 12.55 28.42 34.98
N PRO A 42 13.41 27.41 35.15
CA PRO A 42 14.10 26.80 34.02
C PRO A 42 13.13 25.86 33.32
N VAL A 43 12.24 26.40 32.48
CA VAL A 43 11.31 25.60 31.66
C VAL A 43 11.86 25.27 30.27
N GLU A 44 12.94 25.90 29.80
CA GLU A 44 13.43 25.68 28.43
C GLU A 44 14.28 24.41 28.22
N ALA A 45 14.84 23.79 29.26
CA ALA A 45 15.75 22.63 29.09
C ALA A 45 15.04 21.26 29.08
N GLU A 46 13.85 21.15 29.66
CA GLU A 46 13.10 19.88 29.76
C GLU A 46 12.36 19.54 28.44
N LEU A 47 12.22 20.52 27.53
CA LEU A 47 11.58 20.35 26.22
C LEU A 47 12.35 19.40 25.28
N LEU A 48 13.60 19.05 25.60
CA LEU A 48 14.51 18.35 24.69
C LEU A 48 14.61 16.82 24.92
N LYS A 49 13.91 16.26 25.92
CA LYS A 49 13.91 14.81 26.17
C LYS A 49 12.50 14.27 26.23
N GLN A 50 11.99 13.80 25.09
CA GLN A 50 10.74 13.05 25.07
C GLN A 50 10.82 11.86 26.05
N THR A 51 9.91 11.83 27.02
CA THR A 51 9.84 10.74 28.01
C THR A 51 9.50 9.42 27.33
N ALA A 52 9.78 8.29 28.00
CA ALA A 52 9.37 6.98 27.47
C ALA A 52 7.85 6.92 27.23
N ALA A 53 7.04 7.51 28.11
CA ALA A 53 5.60 7.59 27.93
C ALA A 53 5.22 8.39 26.66
N GLN A 54 5.86 9.54 26.42
CA GLN A 54 5.62 10.35 25.23
C GLN A 54 6.04 9.62 23.95
N ARG A 55 7.21 8.96 23.94
CA ARG A 55 7.66 8.16 22.78
C ARG A 55 6.72 7.01 22.48
N TYR A 56 6.22 6.33 23.51
CA TYR A 56 5.21 5.28 23.35
C TYR A 56 3.93 5.85 22.73
N THR A 57 3.37 6.91 23.31
CA THR A 57 2.13 7.54 22.83
C THR A 57 2.28 8.02 21.39
N GLN A 58 3.39 8.68 21.06
CA GLN A 58 3.67 9.14 19.70
C GLN A 58 3.75 7.97 18.72
N ALA A 59 4.47 6.90 19.08
CA ALA A 59 4.59 5.72 18.22
C ALA A 59 3.24 5.03 18.01
N MET A 60 2.39 4.95 19.05
CA MET A 60 1.03 4.40 18.90
C MET A 60 0.17 5.29 18.00
N LEU A 61 0.18 6.61 18.19
CA LEU A 61 -0.61 7.55 17.38
C LEU A 61 -0.21 7.50 15.90
N VAL A 62 1.09 7.56 15.60
CA VAL A 62 1.58 7.46 14.21
C VAL A 62 1.25 6.08 13.64
N GLY A 63 1.37 5.02 14.44
CA GLY A 63 1.02 3.67 14.02
C GLY A 63 -0.44 3.54 13.60
N TYR A 64 -1.36 4.08 14.41
CA TYR A 64 -2.79 4.08 14.08
C TYR A 64 -3.12 4.97 12.88
N ALA A 65 -2.56 6.18 12.81
CA ALA A 65 -2.77 7.06 11.67
C ALA A 65 -2.30 6.43 10.35
N ALA A 66 -1.14 5.76 10.36
CA ALA A 66 -0.65 5.02 9.20
C ALA A 66 -1.56 3.84 8.84
N ALA A 67 -2.05 3.08 9.84
CA ALA A 67 -2.97 1.96 9.62
C ALA A 67 -4.31 2.42 9.02
N GLU A 68 -4.85 3.55 9.48
CA GLU A 68 -6.07 4.17 8.93
C GLU A 68 -5.88 4.62 7.47
N GLN A 69 -4.66 5.03 7.10
CA GLN A 69 -4.30 5.39 5.72
C GLN A 69 -3.99 4.16 4.84
N GLY A 70 -3.99 2.95 5.40
CA GLY A 70 -3.59 1.72 4.69
C GLY A 70 -2.08 1.52 4.57
N ASP A 71 -1.25 2.37 5.18
CA ASP A 71 0.20 2.18 5.21
C ASP A 71 0.59 1.22 6.35
N TYR A 72 0.29 -0.07 6.13
CA TYR A 72 0.50 -1.13 7.12
C TYR A 72 1.98 -1.35 7.47
N HIS A 73 2.89 -1.05 6.54
CA HIS A 73 4.33 -1.16 6.77
C HIS A 73 4.83 -0.07 7.72
N THR A 74 4.46 1.20 7.49
CA THR A 74 4.78 2.29 8.42
C THR A 74 4.09 2.08 9.76
N ALA A 75 2.84 1.61 9.77
CA ALA A 75 2.12 1.27 10.99
C ALA A 75 2.87 0.22 11.83
N LEU A 76 3.26 -0.89 11.20
CA LEU A 76 4.02 -1.98 11.84
C LEU A 76 5.33 -1.50 12.45
N ILE A 77 6.08 -0.64 11.75
CA ILE A 77 7.33 -0.06 12.27
C ILE A 77 7.06 0.73 13.55
N ASN A 78 6.02 1.55 13.57
CA ASN A 78 5.69 2.39 14.72
C ASN A 78 5.12 1.59 15.89
N PHE A 79 4.28 0.58 15.66
CA PHE A 79 3.85 -0.31 16.76
C PHE A 79 5.02 -1.12 17.34
N ARG A 80 5.98 -1.54 16.51
CA ARG A 80 7.23 -2.16 17.00
C ARG A 80 8.08 -1.19 17.83
N ARG A 81 8.12 0.09 17.48
CA ARG A 81 8.76 1.14 18.31
C ARG A 81 8.04 1.28 19.65
N ALA A 82 6.71 1.34 19.66
CA ALA A 82 5.92 1.40 20.88
C ALA A 82 6.17 0.18 21.80
N LEU A 83 6.20 -1.04 21.23
CA LEU A 83 6.48 -2.26 21.98
C LEU A 83 7.91 -2.30 22.54
N LYS A 84 8.90 -1.74 21.82
CA LYS A 84 10.27 -1.60 22.36
C LYS A 84 10.33 -0.65 23.56
N VAL A 85 9.51 0.40 23.56
CA VAL A 85 9.44 1.35 24.68
C VAL A 85 8.71 0.75 25.88
N ARG A 86 7.67 -0.06 25.64
CA ARG A 86 6.95 -0.79 26.68
C ARG A 86 6.84 -2.28 26.32
N PRO A 87 7.84 -3.09 26.69
CA PRO A 87 7.80 -4.53 26.48
C PRO A 87 6.59 -5.16 27.18
N GLY A 88 5.91 -6.10 26.51
CA GLY A 88 4.70 -6.75 27.04
C GLY A 88 3.42 -5.93 26.90
N ASP A 89 3.44 -4.74 26.28
CA ASP A 89 2.22 -3.97 26.03
C ASP A 89 1.27 -4.73 25.10
N ARG A 90 0.07 -5.02 25.62
CA ARG A 90 -0.94 -5.81 24.91
C ARG A 90 -1.51 -5.10 23.69
N TYR A 91 -1.57 -3.76 23.70
CA TYR A 91 -2.15 -2.97 22.61
C TYR A 91 -1.17 -2.90 21.44
N ALA A 92 0.10 -2.56 21.70
CA ALA A 92 1.14 -2.57 20.68
C ALA A 92 1.32 -3.97 20.07
N SER A 93 1.29 -5.02 20.89
CA SER A 93 1.39 -6.41 20.42
C SER A 93 0.20 -6.82 19.54
N ALA A 94 -1.03 -6.43 19.90
CA ALA A 94 -2.21 -6.70 19.08
C ALA A 94 -2.16 -5.94 17.75
N ALA A 95 -1.77 -4.67 17.79
CA ALA A 95 -1.64 -3.85 16.59
C ALA A 95 -0.59 -4.42 15.61
N ILE A 96 0.54 -4.91 16.11
CA ILE A 96 1.55 -5.61 15.29
C ILE A 96 0.95 -6.82 14.56
N ARG A 97 0.23 -7.70 15.27
CA ARG A 97 -0.39 -8.88 14.65
C ARG A 97 -1.42 -8.50 13.59
N ASN A 98 -2.19 -7.44 13.84
CA ASN A 98 -3.16 -6.94 12.87
C ASN A 98 -2.44 -6.48 11.59
N MET A 99 -1.36 -5.69 11.72
CA MET A 99 -0.59 -5.23 10.56
C MET A 99 0.10 -6.37 9.81
N GLU A 100 0.65 -7.36 10.53
CA GLU A 100 1.23 -8.55 9.90
C GLU A 100 0.18 -9.35 9.11
N THR A 101 -1.04 -9.43 9.62
CA THR A 101 -2.17 -10.05 8.91
C THR A 101 -2.53 -9.26 7.65
N SER A 102 -2.66 -7.94 7.74
CA SER A 102 -2.97 -7.08 6.58
C SER A 102 -1.90 -7.18 5.49
N ILE A 103 -0.62 -7.10 5.86
CA ILE A 103 0.51 -7.24 4.91
C ILE A 103 0.51 -8.63 4.25
N ALA A 104 0.20 -9.69 5.01
CA ALA A 104 0.11 -11.04 4.46
C ALA A 104 -1.04 -11.16 3.45
N GLN A 105 -2.19 -10.53 3.73
CA GLN A 105 -3.33 -10.49 2.82
C GLN A 105 -2.99 -9.75 1.51
N GLU A 106 -2.35 -8.57 1.59
CA GLU A 106 -1.90 -7.83 0.41
C GLU A 106 -0.97 -8.65 -0.48
N ARG A 107 -0.01 -9.35 0.14
CA ARG A 107 0.92 -10.23 -0.59
C ARG A 107 0.19 -11.40 -1.25
N ALA A 108 -0.77 -12.00 -0.55
CA ALA A 108 -1.55 -13.11 -1.09
C ALA A 108 -2.39 -12.67 -2.29
N GLU A 109 -3.02 -11.49 -2.20
CA GLU A 109 -3.79 -10.92 -3.31
C GLU A 109 -2.89 -10.56 -4.50
N ALA A 110 -1.74 -9.94 -4.25
CA ALA A 110 -0.77 -9.65 -5.31
C ALA A 110 -0.27 -10.93 -6.01
N ALA A 111 0.03 -11.99 -5.24
CA ALA A 111 0.45 -13.28 -5.79
C ALA A 111 -0.68 -13.93 -6.61
N LYS A 112 -1.92 -13.82 -6.14
CA LYS A 112 -3.10 -14.32 -6.86
C LYS A 112 -3.29 -13.60 -8.20
N LEU A 113 -3.17 -12.28 -8.23
CA LEU A 113 -3.26 -11.49 -9.46
C LEU A 113 -2.13 -11.82 -10.44
N ALA A 114 -0.90 -11.99 -9.94
CA ALA A 114 0.22 -12.43 -10.77
C ALA A 114 -0.04 -13.81 -11.41
N GLU A 115 -0.63 -14.74 -10.65
CA GLU A 115 -1.01 -16.05 -11.17
C GLU A 115 -2.12 -15.97 -12.22
N ILE A 116 -3.14 -15.13 -12.01
CA ILE A 116 -4.19 -14.89 -13.01
C ILE A 116 -3.57 -14.39 -14.32
N ASN A 117 -2.72 -13.37 -14.28
CA ASN A 117 -2.07 -12.81 -15.47
C ASN A 117 -1.21 -13.87 -16.22
N ARG A 118 -0.52 -14.74 -15.46
CA ARG A 118 0.26 -15.84 -16.02
C ARG A 118 -0.64 -16.86 -16.73
N LEU A 119 -1.78 -17.21 -16.12
CA LEU A 119 -2.74 -18.16 -16.68
C LEU A 119 -3.42 -17.60 -17.92
N GLU A 120 -3.77 -16.31 -17.95
CA GLU A 120 -4.34 -15.67 -19.15
C GLU A 120 -3.36 -15.73 -20.33
N THR A 121 -2.07 -15.46 -20.07
CA THR A 121 -1.01 -15.59 -21.08
C THR A 121 -0.87 -17.03 -21.56
N THR A 122 -0.88 -17.99 -20.62
CA THR A 122 -0.79 -19.43 -20.92
C THR A 122 -1.98 -19.88 -21.77
N LEU A 123 -3.19 -19.50 -21.37
CA LEU A 123 -4.44 -19.78 -22.08
C LEU A 123 -4.40 -19.25 -23.51
N ALA A 124 -4.03 -17.99 -23.70
CA ALA A 124 -3.93 -17.38 -25.02
C ALA A 124 -2.95 -18.14 -25.93
N SER A 125 -1.76 -18.50 -25.41
CA SER A 125 -0.77 -19.27 -26.17
C SER A 125 -1.23 -20.70 -26.48
N ALA A 126 -1.91 -21.37 -25.54
CA ALA A 126 -2.42 -22.71 -25.70
C ALA A 126 -3.53 -22.75 -26.77
N VAL A 127 -4.46 -21.80 -26.73
CA VAL A 127 -5.51 -21.67 -27.74
C VAL A 127 -4.92 -21.40 -29.13
N ALA A 128 -3.93 -20.51 -29.23
CA ALA A 128 -3.25 -20.23 -30.51
C ALA A 128 -2.50 -21.47 -31.06
N ALA A 129 -1.97 -22.31 -30.18
CA ALA A 129 -1.31 -23.56 -30.53
C ALA A 129 -2.29 -24.72 -30.78
N ASN A 130 -3.61 -24.52 -30.57
CA ASN A 130 -4.62 -25.59 -30.52
C ASN A 130 -4.34 -26.66 -29.44
N ASP A 131 -3.63 -26.28 -28.38
CA ASP A 131 -3.40 -27.09 -27.19
C ASP A 131 -4.60 -26.98 -26.24
N TRP A 132 -5.64 -27.76 -26.55
CA TRP A 132 -6.90 -27.72 -25.81
C TRP A 132 -6.76 -28.26 -24.39
N ALA A 133 -5.79 -29.16 -24.14
CA ALA A 133 -5.50 -29.67 -22.79
C ALA A 133 -5.01 -28.53 -21.90
N CYS A 134 -4.04 -27.74 -22.38
CA CYS A 134 -3.51 -26.62 -21.62
C CYS A 134 -4.44 -25.42 -21.56
N ALA A 135 -5.27 -25.23 -22.58
CA ALA A 135 -6.37 -24.27 -22.49
C ALA A 135 -7.35 -24.65 -21.36
N ALA A 136 -7.82 -25.90 -21.32
CA ALA A 136 -8.75 -26.38 -20.31
C ALA A 136 -8.17 -26.28 -18.89
N ALA A 137 -6.94 -26.76 -18.68
CA ALA A 137 -6.26 -26.68 -17.39
C ALA A 137 -6.07 -25.22 -16.91
N SER A 138 -5.76 -24.29 -17.82
CA SER A 138 -5.62 -22.87 -17.49
C SER A 138 -6.95 -22.27 -17.07
N VAL A 139 -8.04 -22.59 -17.78
CA VAL A 139 -9.40 -22.13 -17.44
C VAL A 139 -9.86 -22.69 -16.10
N ASP A 140 -9.61 -23.97 -15.81
CA ASP A 140 -9.97 -24.57 -14.52
C ASP A 140 -9.32 -23.82 -13.36
N ARG A 141 -8.02 -23.53 -13.49
CA ARG A 141 -7.32 -22.75 -12.46
C ARG A 141 -7.84 -21.33 -12.34
N LEU A 142 -8.18 -20.68 -13.46
CA LEU A 142 -8.80 -19.35 -13.45
C LEU A 142 -10.16 -19.35 -12.72
N VAL A 143 -11.00 -20.37 -12.91
CA VAL A 143 -12.32 -20.49 -12.24
C VAL A 143 -12.19 -20.59 -10.71
N GLU A 144 -11.10 -21.17 -10.21
CA GLU A 144 -10.80 -21.23 -8.77
C GLU A 144 -10.36 -19.89 -8.19
N LEU A 145 -9.63 -19.09 -8.98
CA LEU A 145 -9.08 -17.82 -8.53
C LEU A 145 -10.09 -16.67 -8.67
N VAL A 146 -10.90 -16.67 -9.72
CA VAL A 146 -11.85 -15.59 -9.99
C VAL A 146 -13.06 -15.67 -9.05
N PRO A 147 -13.53 -14.55 -8.46
CA PRO A 147 -14.61 -14.57 -7.47
C PRO A 147 -15.92 -15.23 -7.97
N PRO A 148 -16.62 -16.01 -7.11
CA PRO A 148 -17.78 -16.80 -7.50
C PRO A 148 -18.93 -15.99 -8.09
N THR A 149 -19.10 -14.75 -7.64
CA THR A 149 -20.19 -13.84 -8.03
C THR A 149 -19.85 -12.96 -9.23
N SER A 150 -18.64 -13.05 -9.78
CA SER A 150 -18.21 -12.25 -10.92
C SER A 150 -18.78 -12.77 -12.24
N THR A 151 -19.04 -11.87 -13.19
CA THR A 151 -19.41 -12.23 -14.56
C THR A 151 -18.26 -12.91 -15.29
N ASP A 152 -17.01 -12.57 -14.97
CA ASP A 152 -15.81 -13.19 -15.53
C ASP A 152 -15.74 -14.68 -15.23
N ARG A 153 -16.09 -15.09 -14.01
CA ARG A 153 -16.17 -16.51 -13.67
C ARG A 153 -17.27 -17.22 -14.45
N ALA A 154 -18.44 -16.60 -14.63
CA ALA A 154 -19.51 -17.18 -15.42
C ALA A 154 -19.06 -17.42 -16.89
N ARG A 155 -18.32 -16.47 -17.47
CA ARG A 155 -17.71 -16.60 -18.79
C ARG A 155 -16.69 -17.73 -18.85
N LEU A 156 -15.80 -17.82 -17.86
CA LEU A 156 -14.80 -18.90 -17.79
C LEU A 156 -15.46 -20.28 -17.67
N VAL A 157 -16.53 -20.42 -16.88
CA VAL A 157 -17.29 -21.67 -16.75
C VAL A 157 -17.97 -22.07 -18.06
N ALA A 158 -18.56 -21.11 -18.78
CA ALA A 158 -19.14 -21.35 -20.11
C ALA A 158 -18.05 -21.77 -21.11
N TYR A 159 -16.95 -21.03 -21.16
CA TYR A 159 -15.83 -21.30 -22.06
C TYR A 159 -15.19 -22.68 -21.79
N ARG A 160 -15.09 -23.08 -20.53
CA ARG A 160 -14.69 -24.45 -20.16
C ARG A 160 -15.59 -25.51 -20.79
N GLY A 161 -16.91 -25.29 -20.81
CA GLY A 161 -17.85 -26.21 -21.44
C GLY A 161 -17.60 -26.37 -22.94
N GLU A 162 -17.31 -25.26 -23.63
CA GLU A 162 -16.96 -25.25 -25.05
C GLU A 162 -15.66 -26.05 -25.30
N LEU A 163 -14.63 -25.83 -24.49
CA LEU A 163 -13.36 -26.57 -24.57
C LEU A 163 -13.57 -28.09 -24.37
N THR A 164 -14.41 -28.49 -23.40
CA THR A 164 -14.74 -29.90 -23.20
C THR A 164 -15.41 -30.52 -24.41
N GLY A 165 -16.34 -29.80 -25.06
CA GLY A 165 -16.98 -30.28 -26.30
C GLY A 165 -15.98 -30.42 -27.45
N LEU A 166 -15.05 -29.47 -27.58
CA LEU A 166 -13.96 -29.53 -28.57
C LEU A 166 -13.03 -30.72 -28.31
N ILE A 167 -12.72 -31.03 -27.06
CA ILE A 167 -11.89 -32.19 -26.70
C ILE A 167 -12.63 -33.49 -27.03
N GLN A 168 -13.88 -33.64 -26.61
CA GLN A 168 -14.68 -34.86 -26.82
C GLN A 168 -14.96 -35.18 -28.29
N SER A 169 -15.03 -34.16 -29.16
CA SER A 169 -15.28 -34.36 -30.59
C SER A 169 -14.07 -34.85 -31.40
N ARG A 170 -12.88 -34.97 -30.77
CA ARG A 170 -11.63 -35.34 -31.45
C ARG A 170 -11.29 -36.81 -31.18
N ASP A 171 -11.10 -37.59 -32.25
CA ASP A 171 -10.82 -39.03 -32.17
C ASP A 171 -9.40 -39.39 -31.65
N ASN A 172 -8.49 -38.42 -31.54
CA ASN A 172 -7.08 -38.65 -31.18
C ASN A 172 -6.74 -38.09 -29.78
N LEU A 173 -7.50 -38.51 -28.77
CA LEU A 173 -7.29 -38.24 -27.34
C LEU A 173 -6.02 -38.92 -26.77
N ASP A 174 -4.97 -39.11 -27.54
CA ASP A 174 -3.71 -39.63 -27.00
C ASP A 174 -2.60 -38.58 -27.14
N GLN A 175 -2.75 -37.68 -28.12
CA GLN A 175 -1.79 -36.61 -28.44
C GLN A 175 -1.91 -35.35 -27.55
N TRP A 176 -2.95 -35.25 -26.72
CA TRP A 176 -3.23 -34.10 -25.84
C TRP A 176 -2.58 -34.21 -24.46
N SER A 177 -1.97 -35.37 -24.13
CA SER A 177 -1.37 -35.63 -22.82
C SER A 177 -0.01 -34.94 -22.60
N THR A 178 0.23 -33.81 -23.25
CA THR A 178 1.40 -33.00 -22.88
C THR A 178 1.10 -32.35 -21.54
N ILE A 179 1.90 -32.67 -20.53
CA ILE A 179 1.82 -32.09 -19.20
C ILE A 179 1.86 -30.57 -19.36
N CYS A 180 0.76 -29.92 -19.05
CA CYS A 180 0.71 -28.46 -19.06
C CYS A 180 1.64 -27.95 -17.97
N PRO A 181 2.69 -27.18 -18.31
CA PRO A 181 3.61 -26.68 -17.31
C PRO A 181 2.86 -25.78 -16.31
N GLY A 182 2.64 -26.29 -15.11
CA GLY A 182 1.89 -25.62 -14.03
C GLY A 182 0.53 -26.22 -13.70
N GLY A 183 0.06 -27.25 -14.41
CA GLY A 183 -1.07 -28.07 -13.97
C GLY A 183 -0.62 -28.90 -12.76
N ARG A 184 -1.28 -28.75 -11.61
CA ARG A 184 -1.08 -29.69 -10.51
C ARG A 184 -1.67 -31.04 -10.96
N VAL A 185 -0.84 -32.07 -10.96
CA VAL A 185 -1.27 -33.48 -11.12
C VAL A 185 -2.20 -33.90 -10.00
#